data_AF-A0A0F9CGB7-F1
#
_entry.id   AF-A0A0F9CGB7-F1
#
_cell.length_a   1.000
_cell.length_b   1.000
_cell.length_c   1.000
_cell.angle_alpha   90.00
_cell.angle_beta   90.00
_cell.angle_gamma   90.00
#
_symmetry.space_group_name_H-M   'P 1'
#
loop_
_entity.id
_entity.type
_entity.pdbx_description
1 polymer ?
#
loop_
_entity_poly.entity_id
_entity_poly.type
_entity_poly.pdbx_seq_one_letter_code
_entity_poly.pdbx_strand_id
1 'polypeptide(L)'
;SGVIQKSSGGSPFFTTVSGMDSVHPTAHAYTSAMDFVLLASGTVKKKDNGLRVLDLGVPIPSAAPTLVASPQLTNDVSGDRNVYVLIEGTNLVVSTEDRLEWTTDVSTGRGMVQTTERIDAGDFTDGTKWHPDDLFRIQVQVGDSSKVFNLRVEFLNNEPPDSNEPVENYYYIDFPSDHSDWSIGTDVWSVLEAKRSDFIRVGAGFRVPRRGLIMANWDDIIAIRITFRTSSSSFVAFRDMKFIGGEGALTGRYQYVAVNVQEESGRYSLSPVSAKSEVIDVDNQHIKVDPVTESFVVEADETWIYRRNLDTQSPYYFIARRFNTGEFRDNLPDDDAVVGAPDLPDFDHHKANFFRIHPPDNILMMESMYYERISYMTADKLYMSEPKNVDSCDSRHVFDASGARSEKNLWVHKLPGTGLLLGTTNEIYELRGTGNIFEDGSID
;
A
#
# COMPACT_ATOMS: atom_id res chain seq x y z
N SER A 1 46.86 0.40 -22.81
CA SER A 1 45.89 0.95 -21.84
C SER A 1 45.12 2.03 -22.56
N GLY A 2 43.82 1.85 -22.76
CA GLY A 2 42.94 2.92 -23.24
C GLY A 2 42.48 3.74 -22.04
N VAL A 3 42.45 5.06 -22.17
CA VAL A 3 41.82 5.97 -21.20
C VAL A 3 40.64 6.60 -21.92
N ILE A 4 39.43 6.44 -21.39
CA ILE A 4 38.26 7.15 -21.95
C ILE A 4 38.28 8.57 -21.43
N GLN A 5 38.27 9.51 -22.37
CA GLN A 5 38.37 10.94 -22.13
C GLN A 5 37.13 11.65 -22.67
N LYS A 6 36.60 12.62 -21.92
CA LYS A 6 35.47 13.45 -22.34
C LYS A 6 35.87 14.90 -22.51
N SER A 7 35.34 15.57 -23.53
CA SER A 7 35.38 17.04 -23.62
C SER A 7 34.11 17.60 -23.00
N SER A 8 34.24 18.50 -22.02
CA SER A 8 33.11 19.34 -21.60
C SER A 8 32.82 20.35 -22.71
N GLY A 9 31.56 20.49 -23.13
CA GLY A 9 31.16 21.26 -24.32
C GLY A 9 31.85 22.62 -24.44
N GLY A 10 32.65 22.79 -25.50
CA GLY A 10 33.41 24.02 -25.78
C GLY A 10 34.80 24.13 -25.15
N SER A 11 35.22 23.15 -24.33
CA SER A 11 36.57 23.08 -23.76
C SER A 11 37.54 22.34 -24.72
N PRO A 12 38.76 22.85 -24.95
CA PRO A 12 39.82 22.09 -25.63
C PRO A 12 40.45 21.02 -24.73
N PHE A 13 40.06 20.97 -23.44
CA PHE A 13 40.61 20.05 -22.46
C PHE A 13 39.72 18.82 -22.29
N PHE A 14 40.39 17.67 -22.26
CA PHE A 14 39.78 16.38 -22.03
C PHE A 14 39.98 15.95 -20.59
N THR A 15 38.93 15.45 -19.95
CA THR A 15 39.01 14.86 -18.60
C THR A 15 38.79 13.37 -18.67
N THR A 16 39.59 12.61 -17.93
CA THR A 16 39.40 11.16 -17.81
C THR A 16 38.07 10.86 -17.12
N VAL A 17 37.33 9.88 -17.64
CA VAL A 17 36.14 9.35 -16.98
C VAL A 17 36.59 8.52 -15.77
N SER A 18 36.24 8.97 -14.56
CA SER A 18 36.64 8.33 -13.31
C SER A 18 36.29 6.84 -13.27
N GLY A 19 37.28 6.01 -12.94
CA GLY A 19 37.17 4.55 -12.87
C GLY A 19 37.44 3.85 -14.20
N MET A 20 37.58 4.59 -15.31
CA MET A 20 37.96 4.04 -16.63
C MET A 20 39.43 4.29 -16.98
N ASP A 21 40.21 4.73 -15.99
CA ASP A 21 41.60 5.17 -16.07
C ASP A 21 42.59 3.99 -16.17
N SER A 22 42.16 2.78 -15.78
CA SER A 22 43.05 1.63 -15.57
C SER A 22 42.48 0.23 -15.88
N VAL A 23 41.26 0.12 -16.41
CA VAL A 23 40.59 -1.19 -16.58
C VAL A 23 40.61 -1.68 -18.03
N HIS A 24 41.54 -2.63 -18.28
CA HIS A 24 41.73 -3.55 -19.42
C HIS A 24 42.02 -2.99 -20.83
N PRO A 25 42.99 -3.60 -21.57
CA PRO A 25 43.39 -3.15 -22.92
C PRO A 25 42.61 -3.75 -24.11
N THR A 26 41.40 -4.32 -23.95
CA THR A 26 40.85 -5.19 -25.03
C THR A 26 39.39 -5.00 -25.47
N ALA A 27 38.48 -4.38 -24.71
CA ALA A 27 37.14 -4.09 -25.21
C ALA A 27 36.53 -2.85 -24.54
N HIS A 28 36.06 -1.92 -25.37
CA HIS A 28 35.28 -0.76 -24.95
C HIS A 28 33.98 -0.76 -25.75
N ALA A 29 32.85 -0.58 -25.07
CA ALA A 29 31.56 -0.41 -25.71
C ALA A 29 31.04 1.00 -25.40
N TYR A 30 30.47 1.65 -26.41
CA TYR A 30 29.82 2.95 -26.25
C TYR A 30 28.59 3.02 -27.14
N THR A 31 27.56 3.71 -26.66
CA THR A 31 26.37 4.05 -27.44
C THR A 31 25.76 5.33 -26.86
N SER A 32 24.77 5.89 -27.54
CA SER A 32 23.98 7.01 -27.04
C SER A 32 22.52 6.63 -26.96
N ALA A 33 21.88 6.90 -25.82
CA ALA A 33 20.47 6.64 -25.63
C ALA A 33 19.93 7.46 -24.46
N MET A 34 18.66 7.86 -24.59
CA MET A 34 17.92 8.56 -23.52
C MET A 34 18.70 9.76 -22.93
N ASP A 35 19.34 10.54 -23.80
CA ASP A 35 20.16 11.72 -23.44
C ASP A 35 21.46 11.41 -22.68
N PHE A 36 21.83 10.13 -22.57
CA PHE A 36 23.12 9.69 -22.08
C PHE A 36 24.04 9.19 -23.18
N VAL A 37 25.35 9.37 -22.95
CA VAL A 37 26.38 8.52 -23.52
C VAL A 37 26.63 7.36 -22.55
N LEU A 38 26.41 6.14 -23.01
CA LEU A 38 26.68 4.93 -22.24
C LEU A 38 28.09 4.42 -22.56
N LEU A 39 28.81 4.00 -21.53
CA LEU A 39 30.20 3.58 -21.62
C LEU A 39 30.40 2.30 -20.80
N ALA A 40 31.06 1.30 -21.37
CA ALA A 40 31.46 0.10 -20.64
C ALA A 40 32.90 -0.33 -21.00
N SER A 41 33.66 -0.74 -19.99
CA SER A 41 35.04 -1.23 -20.14
C SER A 41 35.37 -2.20 -19.01
N GLY A 42 35.48 -3.49 -19.34
CA GLY A 42 35.54 -4.53 -18.31
C GLY A 42 34.33 -4.40 -17.37
N THR A 43 34.55 -4.53 -16.07
CA THR A 43 33.50 -4.47 -15.02
C THR A 43 32.98 -3.06 -14.73
N VAL A 44 33.50 -2.03 -15.40
CA VAL A 44 33.11 -0.63 -15.14
C VAL A 44 32.14 -0.18 -16.21
N LYS A 45 30.99 0.33 -15.78
CA LYS A 45 29.90 0.80 -16.66
C LYS A 45 29.41 2.15 -16.18
N LYS A 46 29.39 3.14 -17.05
CA LYS A 46 29.02 4.51 -16.73
C LYS A 46 28.00 5.05 -17.73
N LYS A 47 27.24 6.04 -17.31
CA LYS A 47 26.41 6.89 -18.17
C LYS A 47 26.74 8.36 -17.92
N ASP A 48 26.78 9.16 -18.98
CA ASP A 48 27.12 10.59 -18.92
C ASP A 48 26.04 11.40 -19.65
N ASN A 49 25.38 12.32 -18.94
CA ASN A 49 24.37 13.23 -19.49
C ASN A 49 24.97 14.60 -19.89
N GLY A 50 26.29 14.71 -19.91
CA GLY A 50 27.03 15.94 -20.19
C GLY A 50 27.24 16.84 -18.96
N LEU A 51 26.48 16.64 -17.89
CA LEU A 51 26.63 17.35 -16.61
C LEU A 51 27.29 16.47 -15.54
N ARG A 52 26.88 15.21 -15.43
CA ARG A 52 27.34 14.24 -14.42
C ARG A 52 27.68 12.91 -15.09
N VAL A 53 28.70 12.25 -14.55
CA VAL A 53 28.99 10.84 -14.86
C VAL A 53 28.48 10.01 -13.71
N LEU A 54 27.61 9.05 -14.00
CA LEU A 54 26.96 8.16 -13.04
C LEU A 54 27.31 6.71 -13.39
N ASP A 55 27.14 5.81 -12.43
CA ASP A 55 27.13 4.37 -12.74
C ASP A 55 25.94 4.00 -13.62
N LEU A 56 26.17 3.06 -14.55
CA LEU A 56 25.10 2.46 -15.34
C LEU A 56 24.46 1.34 -14.52
N GLY A 57 23.22 1.57 -14.08
CA GLY A 57 22.53 0.77 -13.08
C GLY A 57 22.29 1.57 -11.80
N VAL A 58 21.03 1.86 -11.49
CA VAL A 58 20.64 2.50 -10.23
C VAL A 58 20.87 1.49 -9.10
N PRO A 59 21.61 1.82 -8.01
CA PRO A 59 21.92 0.86 -6.97
C PRO A 59 20.68 0.26 -6.30
N ILE A 60 20.75 -1.03 -5.96
CA ILE A 60 19.70 -1.74 -5.22
C ILE A 60 19.64 -1.16 -3.79
N PRO A 61 18.46 -0.98 -3.18
CA PRO A 61 18.40 -0.65 -1.76
C PRO A 61 19.15 -1.70 -0.94
N SER A 62 20.09 -1.27 -0.10
CA SER A 62 21.06 -2.14 0.57
C SER A 62 20.45 -3.08 1.61
N ALA A 63 19.26 -2.73 2.13
CA ALA A 63 18.50 -3.51 3.09
C ALA A 63 17.02 -3.60 2.71
N ALA A 64 16.28 -4.40 3.46
CA ALA A 64 14.83 -4.44 3.37
C ALA A 64 14.19 -3.27 4.14
N PRO A 65 12.96 -2.84 3.80
CA PRO A 65 12.19 -1.93 4.64
C PRO A 65 12.02 -2.50 6.06
N THR A 66 12.15 -1.65 7.07
CA THR A 66 11.87 -2.02 8.47
C THR A 66 10.44 -1.65 8.82
N LEU A 67 9.75 -2.54 9.52
CA LEU A 67 8.31 -2.42 9.79
C LEU A 67 8.05 -2.35 11.29
N VAL A 68 7.15 -1.46 11.69
CA VAL A 68 6.61 -1.41 13.05
C VAL A 68 5.09 -1.24 12.95
N ALA A 69 4.34 -2.18 13.50
CA ALA A 69 2.89 -2.04 13.61
C ALA A 69 2.60 -0.93 14.61
N SER A 70 1.78 0.03 14.21
CA SER A 70 1.32 1.03 15.17
C SER A 70 0.36 0.40 16.18
N PRO A 71 0.27 0.93 17.41
CA PRO A 71 -0.74 0.49 18.35
C PRO A 71 -2.13 0.53 17.71
N GLN A 72 -2.94 -0.48 17.96
CA GLN A 72 -4.34 -0.46 17.56
C GLN A 72 -5.02 0.67 18.35
N LEU A 73 -5.46 1.71 17.65
CA LEU A 73 -6.13 2.83 18.31
C LEU A 73 -7.55 2.39 18.64
N THR A 74 -7.98 2.73 19.85
CA THR A 74 -9.33 2.49 20.32
C THR A 74 -9.94 3.79 20.82
N ASN A 75 -11.23 3.97 20.54
CA ASN A 75 -12.08 4.99 21.14
C ASN A 75 -13.19 4.26 21.91
N ASP A 76 -13.09 4.26 23.23
CA ASP A 76 -14.12 3.71 24.11
C ASP A 76 -15.31 4.67 24.16
N VAL A 77 -16.39 4.28 23.47
CA VAL A 77 -17.63 5.04 23.41
C VAL A 77 -18.67 4.53 24.42
N SER A 78 -18.31 3.56 25.28
CA SER A 78 -19.21 3.13 26.35
C SER A 78 -19.46 4.24 27.37
N GLY A 79 -18.50 5.14 27.56
CA GLY A 79 -18.60 6.29 28.45
C GLY A 79 -18.77 5.90 29.93
N ASP A 80 -19.17 6.85 30.77
CA ASP A 80 -19.56 6.54 32.14
C ASP A 80 -20.91 5.80 32.15
N ARG A 81 -20.92 4.54 32.59
CA ARG A 81 -22.15 3.73 32.66
C ARG A 81 -23.21 4.34 33.60
N ASN A 82 -22.84 5.22 34.51
CA ASN A 82 -23.78 5.91 35.41
C ASN A 82 -24.61 6.99 34.69
N VAL A 83 -24.21 7.43 33.50
CA VAL A 83 -24.95 8.45 32.73
C VAL A 83 -26.04 7.84 31.84
N TYR A 84 -26.17 6.51 31.84
CA TYR A 84 -27.25 5.85 31.14
C TYR A 84 -28.54 5.94 31.95
N VAL A 85 -29.59 6.38 31.29
CA VAL A 85 -30.95 6.39 31.84
C VAL A 85 -31.80 5.33 31.16
N LEU A 86 -32.66 4.70 31.95
CA LEU A 86 -33.63 3.73 31.45
C LEU A 86 -34.77 4.48 30.78
N ILE A 87 -34.99 4.19 29.51
CA ILE A 87 -36.10 4.75 28.75
C ILE A 87 -37.28 3.78 28.75
N GLU A 88 -37.01 2.50 28.52
CA GLU A 88 -38.01 1.44 28.46
C GLU A 88 -37.45 0.16 29.08
N GLY A 89 -38.29 -0.54 29.84
CA GLY A 89 -37.90 -1.73 30.62
C GLY A 89 -37.91 -1.48 32.12
N THR A 90 -37.22 -2.33 32.88
CA THR A 90 -37.11 -2.24 34.34
C THR A 90 -35.72 -2.65 34.82
N ASN A 91 -35.42 -2.38 36.10
CA ASN A 91 -34.20 -2.86 36.79
C ASN A 91 -32.87 -2.45 36.14
N LEU A 92 -32.72 -1.18 35.75
CA LEU A 92 -31.43 -0.69 35.27
C LEU A 92 -30.40 -0.69 36.41
N VAL A 93 -29.29 -1.38 36.22
CA VAL A 93 -28.20 -1.49 37.18
C VAL A 93 -26.86 -1.34 36.47
N VAL A 94 -25.95 -0.58 37.06
CA VAL A 94 -24.53 -0.63 36.73
C VAL A 94 -23.91 -1.70 37.63
N SER A 95 -23.52 -2.83 37.03
CA SER A 95 -22.97 -3.98 37.76
C SER A 95 -21.51 -3.74 38.16
N THR A 96 -21.06 -4.44 39.20
CA THR A 96 -19.66 -4.44 39.67
C THR A 96 -18.68 -5.01 38.65
N GLU A 97 -19.16 -5.69 37.61
CA GLU A 97 -18.35 -6.24 36.50
C GLU A 97 -18.17 -5.26 35.33
N ASP A 98 -18.40 -3.96 35.54
CA ASP A 98 -18.32 -2.92 34.51
C ASP A 98 -19.19 -3.21 33.28
N ARG A 99 -20.46 -3.55 33.55
CA ARG A 99 -21.52 -3.76 32.55
C ARG A 99 -22.78 -3.03 32.96
N LEU A 100 -23.55 -2.59 31.97
CA LEU A 100 -24.89 -2.05 32.19
C LEU A 100 -25.91 -3.16 31.93
N GLU A 101 -26.82 -3.39 32.87
CA GLU A 101 -27.80 -4.47 32.80
C GLU A 101 -29.22 -3.96 33.11
N TRP A 102 -30.21 -4.50 32.40
CA TRP A 102 -31.62 -4.18 32.61
C TRP A 102 -32.52 -5.30 32.09
N THR A 103 -33.82 -5.18 32.34
CA THR A 103 -34.84 -6.14 31.89
C THR A 103 -35.74 -5.47 30.84
N THR A 104 -35.97 -6.15 29.72
CA THR A 104 -36.90 -5.67 28.68
C THR A 104 -38.34 -5.66 29.20
N ASP A 105 -39.13 -4.69 28.74
CA ASP A 105 -40.51 -4.49 29.17
C ASP A 105 -41.40 -5.69 28.82
N VAL A 106 -42.29 -6.05 29.74
CA VAL A 106 -43.16 -7.23 29.62
C VAL A 106 -44.24 -7.08 28.55
N SER A 107 -44.66 -5.85 28.25
CA SER A 107 -45.76 -5.56 27.34
C SER A 107 -45.29 -5.34 25.91
N THR A 108 -44.12 -4.74 25.71
CA THR A 108 -43.57 -4.44 24.38
C THR A 108 -42.46 -5.39 23.96
N GLY A 109 -41.83 -6.10 24.91
CA GLY A 109 -40.63 -6.89 24.67
C GLY A 109 -39.37 -6.06 24.39
N ARG A 110 -39.40 -4.73 24.60
CA ARG A 110 -38.24 -3.85 24.32
C ARG A 110 -37.56 -3.39 25.60
N GLY A 111 -36.25 -3.23 25.54
CA GLY A 111 -35.48 -2.58 26.59
C GLY A 111 -34.60 -1.52 25.96
N MET A 112 -34.68 -0.30 26.47
CA MET A 112 -33.99 0.85 25.87
C MET A 112 -33.30 1.67 26.94
N VAL A 113 -32.00 1.91 26.71
CA VAL A 113 -31.16 2.77 27.54
C VAL A 113 -30.53 3.85 26.68
N GLN A 114 -30.25 5.00 27.27
CA GLN A 114 -29.64 6.12 26.56
C GLN A 114 -28.72 6.91 27.46
N THR A 115 -27.62 7.42 26.93
CA THR A 115 -26.76 8.35 27.67
C THR A 115 -27.40 9.74 27.79
N THR A 116 -27.16 10.41 28.92
CA THR A 116 -27.56 11.81 29.15
C THR A 116 -26.43 12.80 28.90
N GLU A 117 -25.23 12.31 28.60
CA GLU A 117 -24.05 13.11 28.37
C GLU A 117 -23.48 12.87 26.96
N ARG A 118 -22.76 13.88 26.49
CA ARG A 118 -22.06 13.86 25.20
C ARG A 118 -20.94 12.84 25.20
N ILE A 119 -20.92 12.00 24.17
CA ILE A 119 -19.85 11.04 23.90
C ILE A 119 -19.15 11.45 22.62
N ASP A 120 -17.83 11.55 22.68
CA ASP A 120 -17.01 11.77 21.51
C ASP A 120 -16.76 10.44 20.79
N ALA A 121 -17.53 10.18 19.74
CA ALA A 121 -17.37 9.00 18.89
C ALA A 121 -16.41 9.24 17.71
N GLY A 122 -15.84 10.43 17.61
CA GLY A 122 -15.04 10.89 16.47
C GLY A 122 -13.53 10.82 16.72
N ASP A 123 -13.09 10.96 17.97
CA ASP A 123 -11.67 11.12 18.30
C ASP A 123 -11.05 9.90 18.97
N PHE A 124 -9.94 9.43 18.41
CA PHE A 124 -9.09 8.42 19.03
C PHE A 124 -8.11 9.09 20.01
N THR A 125 -7.56 8.29 20.92
CA THR A 125 -6.73 8.76 22.06
C THR A 125 -5.45 9.51 21.67
N ASP A 126 -4.97 9.38 20.43
CA ASP A 126 -3.81 10.09 19.89
C ASP A 126 -4.18 11.33 19.05
N GLY A 127 -5.47 11.68 18.98
CA GLY A 127 -5.98 12.80 18.19
C GLY A 127 -6.29 12.46 16.73
N THR A 128 -6.11 11.21 16.31
CA THR A 128 -6.58 10.74 15.01
C THR A 128 -8.11 10.76 14.95
N LYS A 129 -8.64 11.19 13.79
CA LYS A 129 -10.08 11.28 13.52
C LYS A 129 -10.63 9.95 13.03
N TRP A 130 -11.92 9.76 13.17
CA TRP A 130 -12.66 8.61 12.66
C TRP A 130 -12.45 8.36 11.15
N HIS A 131 -12.50 7.09 10.77
CA HIS A 131 -12.45 6.63 9.38
C HIS A 131 -13.68 5.73 9.05
N PRO A 132 -14.19 5.71 7.81
CA PRO A 132 -15.28 4.83 7.42
C PRO A 132 -15.01 3.32 7.63
N ASP A 133 -13.75 2.91 7.67
CA ASP A 133 -13.33 1.52 7.93
C ASP A 133 -13.10 1.21 9.42
N ASP A 134 -13.31 2.16 10.34
CA ASP A 134 -13.23 1.87 11.77
C ASP A 134 -14.17 0.71 12.13
N LEU A 135 -13.70 -0.24 12.94
CA LEU A 135 -14.50 -1.35 13.42
C LEU A 135 -15.21 -0.95 14.71
N PHE A 136 -16.53 -0.85 14.65
CA PHE A 136 -17.37 -0.79 15.83
C PHE A 136 -17.47 -2.17 16.46
N ARG A 137 -17.33 -2.24 17.79
CA ARG A 137 -17.46 -3.47 18.57
C ARG A 137 -18.28 -3.22 19.83
N ILE A 138 -19.20 -4.13 20.14
CA ILE A 138 -19.94 -4.16 21.40
C ILE A 138 -20.06 -5.59 21.92
N GLN A 139 -19.87 -5.79 23.22
CA GLN A 139 -20.18 -7.06 23.87
C GLN A 139 -21.56 -7.00 24.50
N VAL A 140 -22.39 -7.99 24.23
CA VAL A 140 -23.76 -8.05 24.77
C VAL A 140 -24.08 -9.41 25.36
N GLN A 141 -24.95 -9.42 26.36
CA GLN A 141 -25.50 -10.63 26.96
C GLN A 141 -27.01 -10.52 26.94
N VAL A 142 -27.67 -11.63 26.63
CA VAL A 142 -29.13 -11.75 26.73
C VAL A 142 -29.43 -13.01 27.52
N GLY A 143 -30.41 -12.95 28.41
CA GLY A 143 -30.79 -14.09 29.25
C GLY A 143 -31.11 -15.34 28.45
N ASP A 144 -31.66 -15.17 27.26
CA ASP A 144 -31.88 -16.23 26.28
C ASP A 144 -31.84 -15.66 24.86
N SER A 145 -30.78 -16.00 24.13
CA SER A 145 -30.57 -15.55 22.73
C SER A 145 -31.71 -15.94 21.78
N SER A 146 -32.45 -17.03 22.07
CA SER A 146 -33.59 -17.46 21.23
C SER A 146 -34.77 -16.48 21.27
N LYS A 147 -34.78 -15.58 22.24
CA LYS A 147 -35.81 -14.54 22.39
C LYS A 147 -35.44 -13.24 21.70
N VAL A 148 -34.21 -13.07 21.24
CA VAL A 148 -33.76 -11.83 20.60
C VAL A 148 -34.39 -11.74 19.22
N PHE A 149 -34.89 -10.55 18.87
CA PHE A 149 -35.24 -10.20 17.49
C PHE A 149 -34.17 -9.31 16.86
N ASN A 150 -33.69 -8.32 17.63
CA ASN A 150 -32.73 -7.33 17.15
C ASN A 150 -32.09 -6.60 18.34
N LEU A 151 -30.80 -6.28 18.21
CA LEU A 151 -30.14 -5.19 18.92
C LEU A 151 -29.90 -4.01 17.97
N ARG A 152 -30.46 -2.85 18.29
CA ARG A 152 -30.14 -1.60 17.60
C ARG A 152 -29.22 -0.73 18.45
N VAL A 153 -28.17 -0.20 17.84
CA VAL A 153 -27.30 0.83 18.43
C VAL A 153 -27.46 2.11 17.62
N GLU A 154 -27.77 3.22 18.28
CA GLU A 154 -28.01 4.52 17.67
C GLU A 154 -27.06 5.57 18.26
N PHE A 155 -26.30 6.26 17.39
CA PHE A 155 -25.48 7.40 17.75
C PHE A 155 -26.21 8.68 17.36
N LEU A 156 -26.71 9.40 18.36
CA LEU A 156 -27.62 10.53 18.20
C LEU A 156 -26.84 11.83 17.98
N ASN A 157 -27.23 12.61 16.98
CA ASN A 157 -26.66 13.93 16.68
C ASN A 157 -27.49 15.11 17.23
N ASN A 158 -28.72 14.85 17.65
CA ASN A 158 -29.63 15.84 18.23
C ASN A 158 -30.01 15.44 19.65
N GLU A 159 -30.28 16.44 20.49
CA GLU A 159 -30.86 16.18 21.81
C GLU A 159 -32.23 15.54 21.58
N PRO A 160 -32.49 14.34 22.12
CA PRO A 160 -33.82 13.76 22.05
C PRO A 160 -34.77 14.72 22.76
N PRO A 161 -35.86 15.17 22.11
CA PRO A 161 -36.79 16.12 22.70
C PRO A 161 -37.42 15.58 24.00
N ASP A 162 -37.57 14.25 24.07
CA ASP A 162 -37.84 13.46 25.26
C ASP A 162 -37.36 12.02 25.04
N SER A 163 -37.29 11.23 26.12
CA SER A 163 -36.81 9.85 26.10
C SER A 163 -37.52 8.95 25.07
N ASN A 164 -38.82 9.15 24.87
CA ASN A 164 -39.66 8.32 23.99
C ASN A 164 -39.93 8.93 22.60
N GLU A 165 -39.41 10.12 22.30
CA GLU A 165 -39.68 10.78 21.02
C GLU A 165 -38.68 10.35 19.92
N PRO A 166 -39.09 10.38 18.63
CA PRO A 166 -38.20 10.12 17.51
C PRO A 166 -37.05 11.14 17.46
N VAL A 167 -35.82 10.66 17.26
CA VAL A 167 -34.67 11.52 17.03
C VAL A 167 -34.54 11.76 15.53
N GLU A 168 -34.37 13.01 15.13
CA GLU A 168 -34.38 13.38 13.70
C GLU A 168 -33.05 13.09 12.98
N ASN A 169 -31.91 13.25 13.66
CA ASN A 169 -30.57 13.05 13.09
C ASN A 169 -29.77 12.07 13.94
N TYR A 170 -29.39 10.94 13.35
CA TYR A 170 -28.59 9.91 14.02
C TYR A 170 -28.00 8.92 13.02
N TYR A 171 -27.01 8.15 13.46
CA TYR A 171 -26.53 6.94 12.80
C TYR A 171 -27.07 5.72 13.52
N TYR A 172 -27.40 4.65 12.81
CA TYR A 172 -27.75 3.39 13.46
C TYR A 172 -27.19 2.18 12.74
N ILE A 173 -27.01 1.11 13.51
CA ILE A 173 -26.76 -0.24 13.03
C ILE A 173 -27.76 -1.18 13.71
N ASP A 174 -28.24 -2.17 12.97
CA ASP A 174 -29.08 -3.25 13.48
C ASP A 174 -28.31 -4.56 13.45
N PHE A 175 -28.29 -5.28 14.58
CA PHE A 175 -27.82 -6.65 14.68
C PHE A 175 -29.04 -7.57 14.82
N PRO A 176 -29.62 -8.06 13.71
CA PRO A 176 -30.78 -8.94 13.75
C PRO A 176 -30.43 -10.27 14.41
N SER A 177 -31.44 -11.01 14.88
CA SER A 177 -31.26 -12.27 15.62
C SER A 177 -30.51 -13.37 14.86
N ASP A 178 -30.43 -13.27 13.53
CA ASP A 178 -29.73 -14.19 12.64
C ASP A 178 -28.32 -13.70 12.24
N HIS A 179 -27.85 -12.58 12.82
CA HIS A 179 -26.46 -12.13 12.64
C HIS A 179 -25.47 -13.19 13.13
N SER A 180 -24.40 -13.43 12.36
CA SER A 180 -23.41 -14.51 12.61
C SER A 180 -22.72 -14.41 13.97
N ASP A 181 -22.65 -13.20 14.49
CA ASP A 181 -21.89 -12.87 15.70
C ASP A 181 -22.64 -13.18 17.00
N TRP A 182 -23.92 -13.55 16.91
CA TRP A 182 -24.69 -13.98 18.07
C TRP A 182 -24.22 -15.35 18.54
N SER A 183 -23.80 -15.41 19.80
CA SER A 183 -23.57 -16.67 20.51
C SER A 183 -24.91 -17.29 20.92
N ILE A 184 -25.17 -18.52 20.50
CA ILE A 184 -26.40 -19.26 20.84
C ILE A 184 -26.31 -19.80 22.27
N GLY A 185 -27.34 -19.54 23.07
CA GLY A 185 -27.50 -20.05 24.43
C GLY A 185 -28.21 -19.09 25.38
N THR A 186 -28.20 -19.45 26.67
CA THR A 186 -28.72 -18.66 27.79
C THR A 186 -27.58 -18.01 28.55
N ASP A 187 -27.72 -16.73 28.89
CA ASP A 187 -26.70 -15.94 29.60
C ASP A 187 -25.31 -15.97 28.93
N VAL A 188 -25.26 -16.09 27.61
CA VAL A 188 -23.99 -16.12 26.84
C VAL A 188 -23.65 -14.73 26.31
N TRP A 189 -22.37 -14.36 26.37
CA TRP A 189 -21.87 -13.15 25.74
C TRP A 189 -21.68 -13.34 24.23
N SER A 190 -22.15 -12.37 23.47
CA SER A 190 -21.91 -12.22 22.03
C SER A 190 -21.00 -11.01 21.80
N VAL A 191 -20.14 -11.07 20.79
CA VAL A 191 -19.27 -9.96 20.38
C VAL A 191 -19.73 -9.54 19.01
N LEU A 192 -20.42 -8.40 18.93
CA LEU A 192 -21.02 -7.93 17.69
C LEU A 192 -20.14 -6.86 17.07
N GLU A 193 -19.81 -7.01 15.79
CA GLU A 193 -18.88 -6.13 15.07
C GLU A 193 -19.47 -5.62 13.75
N ALA A 194 -19.16 -4.38 13.40
CA ALA A 194 -19.56 -3.76 12.13
C ALA A 194 -18.58 -2.66 11.74
N LYS A 195 -18.41 -2.37 10.44
CA LYS A 195 -17.67 -1.17 10.05
C LYS A 195 -18.47 0.08 10.36
N ARG A 196 -17.80 1.20 10.62
CA ARG A 196 -18.43 2.51 10.78
C ARG A 196 -19.22 2.91 9.54
N SER A 197 -18.76 2.52 8.35
CA SER A 197 -19.45 2.70 7.07
C SER A 197 -20.74 1.87 6.94
N ASP A 198 -20.93 0.83 7.74
CA ASP A 198 -22.17 0.04 7.73
C ASP A 198 -23.33 0.74 8.46
N PHE A 199 -23.03 1.77 9.26
CA PHE A 199 -24.06 2.55 9.95
C PHE A 199 -24.88 3.38 8.96
N ILE A 200 -26.19 3.24 9.05
CA ILE A 200 -27.13 3.96 8.21
C ILE A 200 -27.39 5.33 8.84
N ARG A 201 -27.18 6.39 8.04
CA ARG A 201 -27.51 7.75 8.43
C ARG A 201 -29.01 8.04 8.23
N VAL A 202 -29.65 8.56 9.28
CA VAL A 202 -31.01 9.11 9.25
C VAL A 202 -30.97 10.62 9.46
N GLY A 203 -31.82 11.35 8.72
CA GLY A 203 -31.97 12.79 8.81
C GLY A 203 -31.15 13.58 7.78
N ALA A 204 -31.50 14.87 7.61
CA ALA A 204 -30.95 15.74 6.56
C ALA A 204 -29.77 16.63 7.04
N GLY A 205 -29.30 16.46 8.27
CA GLY A 205 -28.32 17.34 8.93
C GLY A 205 -28.99 18.39 9.81
N PHE A 206 -28.20 19.12 10.62
CA PHE A 206 -28.71 20.19 11.47
C PHE A 206 -28.29 21.58 10.94
N ARG A 207 -29.13 22.58 11.21
CA ARG A 207 -28.84 23.97 10.85
C ARG A 207 -27.99 24.60 11.95
N VAL A 208 -26.75 24.97 11.62
CA VAL A 208 -25.90 25.73 12.55
C VAL A 208 -26.18 27.22 12.37
N PRO A 209 -26.54 27.96 13.43
CA PRO A 209 -26.63 29.42 13.35
C PRO A 209 -25.29 29.98 12.85
N ARG A 210 -25.31 30.69 11.72
CA ARG A 210 -24.16 31.30 10.99
C ARG A 210 -23.37 30.42 10.00
N ARG A 211 -23.57 29.09 9.92
CA ARG A 211 -22.88 28.24 8.91
C ARG A 211 -23.80 27.55 7.89
N GLY A 212 -25.12 27.67 8.01
CA GLY A 212 -26.07 27.05 7.08
C GLY A 212 -26.43 25.61 7.48
N LEU A 213 -26.93 24.81 6.52
CA LEU A 213 -27.19 23.39 6.72
C LEU A 213 -25.85 22.65 6.67
N ILE A 214 -25.42 22.04 7.78
CA ILE A 214 -24.25 21.17 7.81
C ILE A 214 -24.76 19.74 8.05
N MET A 215 -24.25 18.79 7.27
CA MET A 215 -24.46 17.38 7.56
C MET A 215 -23.74 17.07 8.87
N ALA A 216 -24.50 16.78 9.94
CA ALA A 216 -23.92 16.28 11.19
C ALA A 216 -22.99 15.12 10.88
N ASN A 217 -21.86 15.01 11.54
CA ASN A 217 -20.94 13.90 11.35
C ASN A 217 -20.71 13.14 12.67
N TRP A 218 -19.70 12.26 12.70
CA TRP A 218 -19.32 11.51 13.89
C TRP A 218 -18.70 12.37 15.01
N ASP A 219 -18.30 13.60 14.72
CA ASP A 219 -17.80 14.56 15.73
C ASP A 219 -18.96 15.20 16.52
N ASP A 220 -20.17 15.14 15.96
CA ASP A 220 -21.38 15.77 16.52
C ASP A 220 -22.26 14.77 17.27
N ILE A 221 -21.74 13.60 17.67
CA ILE A 221 -22.50 12.68 18.53
C ILE A 221 -22.67 13.32 19.90
N ILE A 222 -23.88 13.24 20.44
CA ILE A 222 -24.22 13.78 21.75
C ILE A 222 -24.87 12.77 22.70
N ALA A 223 -25.32 11.63 22.19
CA ALA A 223 -25.83 10.54 23.01
C ALA A 223 -25.77 9.22 22.24
N ILE A 224 -25.74 8.12 22.99
CA ILE A 224 -25.89 6.78 22.44
C ILE A 224 -27.17 6.17 23.01
N ARG A 225 -27.97 5.55 22.15
CA ARG A 225 -29.17 4.80 22.52
C ARG A 225 -29.01 3.35 22.09
N ILE A 226 -29.27 2.44 23.03
CA ILE A 226 -29.18 1.00 22.80
C ILE A 226 -30.56 0.41 23.04
N THR A 227 -31.08 -0.29 22.03
CA THR A 227 -32.42 -0.88 22.05
C THR A 227 -32.36 -2.37 21.78
N PHE A 228 -32.71 -3.19 22.77
CA PHE A 228 -33.01 -4.60 22.56
C PHE A 228 -34.49 -4.79 22.24
N ARG A 229 -34.78 -5.68 21.29
CA ARG A 229 -36.13 -6.19 21.01
C ARG A 229 -36.13 -7.69 21.21
N THR A 230 -37.07 -8.16 22.03
CA THR A 230 -37.19 -9.55 22.44
C THR A 230 -38.63 -10.05 22.35
N SER A 231 -38.84 -11.35 22.21
CA SER A 231 -40.17 -11.98 22.12
C SER A 231 -40.95 -11.98 23.43
N SER A 232 -40.27 -11.73 24.55
CA SER A 232 -40.82 -11.65 25.90
C SER A 232 -39.81 -10.93 26.80
N SER A 233 -40.24 -10.47 27.98
CA SER A 233 -39.33 -9.91 28.98
C SER A 233 -38.10 -10.81 29.20
N SER A 234 -36.92 -10.19 29.09
CA SER A 234 -35.63 -10.85 29.16
C SER A 234 -34.61 -9.92 29.81
N PHE A 235 -33.70 -10.51 30.56
CA PHE A 235 -32.47 -9.86 30.97
C PHE A 235 -31.62 -9.52 29.73
N VAL A 236 -31.04 -8.33 29.70
CA VAL A 236 -30.06 -7.89 28.70
C VAL A 236 -28.97 -7.07 29.37
N ALA A 237 -27.76 -7.14 28.82
CA ALA A 237 -26.63 -6.35 29.28
C ALA A 237 -25.68 -6.02 28.12
N PHE A 238 -24.88 -4.96 28.29
CA PHE A 238 -23.74 -4.70 27.41
C PHE A 238 -22.51 -4.22 28.18
N ARG A 239 -21.34 -4.35 27.53
CA ARG A 239 -20.05 -3.78 27.95
C ARG A 239 -19.13 -3.59 26.74
N ASP A 240 -17.99 -2.94 26.96
CA ASP A 240 -16.87 -2.85 26.01
C ASP A 240 -17.33 -2.35 24.61
N MET A 241 -18.05 -1.23 24.61
CA MET A 241 -18.53 -0.59 23.37
C MET A 241 -17.48 0.41 22.88
N LYS A 242 -16.86 0.15 21.74
CA LYS A 242 -15.74 0.94 21.24
C LYS A 242 -15.65 0.95 19.73
N PHE A 243 -14.98 1.97 19.20
CA PHE A 243 -14.41 1.92 17.86
C PHE A 243 -12.94 1.52 17.94
N ILE A 244 -12.52 0.74 16.96
CA ILE A 244 -11.15 0.30 16.76
C ILE A 244 -10.75 0.83 15.38
N GLY A 245 -9.63 1.55 15.23
CA GLY A 245 -9.22 2.09 13.92
C GLY A 245 -8.59 3.49 13.97
N GLY A 246 -9.24 4.47 13.36
CA GLY A 246 -8.82 5.87 13.25
C GLY A 246 -8.09 6.16 11.95
N GLU A 247 -6.98 5.46 11.73
CA GLU A 247 -6.18 5.60 10.49
C GLU A 247 -5.74 4.25 9.92
N GLY A 248 -6.08 3.13 10.57
CA GLY A 248 -5.59 1.80 10.17
C GLY A 248 -6.56 1.07 9.26
N ALA A 249 -6.21 0.87 7.99
CA ALA A 249 -7.00 0.09 7.03
C ALA A 249 -6.47 -1.33 6.81
N LEU A 250 -5.39 -1.73 7.50
CA LEU A 250 -4.66 -2.96 7.21
C LEU A 250 -5.01 -4.06 8.20
N THR A 251 -5.45 -5.19 7.67
CA THR A 251 -5.73 -6.41 8.41
C THR A 251 -5.18 -7.61 7.62
N GLY A 252 -4.30 -8.37 8.27
CA GLY A 252 -3.65 -9.54 7.68
C GLY A 252 -2.14 -9.50 7.83
N ARG A 253 -1.46 -10.31 7.01
CA ARG A 253 -0.01 -10.48 7.05
C ARG A 253 0.65 -9.77 5.89
N TYR A 254 1.49 -8.77 6.18
CA TYR A 254 2.08 -7.91 5.16
C TYR A 254 3.58 -8.08 5.02
N GLN A 255 4.07 -7.86 3.80
CA GLN A 255 5.49 -7.85 3.49
C GLN A 255 5.78 -6.75 2.46
N TYR A 256 6.94 -6.10 2.60
CA TYR A 256 7.33 -4.93 1.84
C TYR A 256 8.65 -5.15 1.11
N VAL A 257 8.82 -4.41 0.01
CA VAL A 257 10.08 -4.25 -0.71
C VAL A 257 10.24 -2.80 -1.16
N ALA A 258 11.47 -2.42 -1.46
CA ALA A 258 11.82 -1.11 -1.96
C ALA A 258 12.52 -1.21 -3.33
N VAL A 259 12.40 -0.15 -4.11
CA VAL A 259 13.13 0.06 -5.37
C VAL A 259 13.67 1.48 -5.35
N ASN A 260 14.96 1.66 -5.62
CA ASN A 260 15.52 3.00 -5.82
C ASN A 260 15.23 3.45 -7.24
N VAL A 261 14.94 4.73 -7.38
CA VAL A 261 14.53 5.33 -8.64
C VAL A 261 15.32 6.59 -8.88
N GLN A 262 15.84 6.71 -10.10
CA GLN A 262 16.40 7.94 -10.61
C GLN A 262 15.38 8.59 -11.54
N GLU A 263 15.10 9.87 -11.33
CA GLU A 263 14.22 10.64 -12.20
C GLU A 263 15.07 11.61 -13.03
N GLU A 264 14.98 11.50 -14.35
CA GLU A 264 15.63 12.45 -15.26
C GLU A 264 14.65 12.89 -16.36
N SER A 265 14.24 14.16 -16.31
CA SER A 265 13.41 14.82 -17.34
C SER A 265 12.10 14.07 -17.67
N GLY A 266 11.43 13.56 -16.64
CA GLY A 266 10.17 12.81 -16.70
C GLY A 266 10.35 11.31 -16.93
N ARG A 267 11.59 10.79 -16.97
CA ARG A 267 11.88 9.36 -17.13
C ARG A 267 12.34 8.76 -15.81
N TYR A 268 11.89 7.54 -15.55
CA TYR A 268 12.21 6.83 -14.32
C TYR A 268 13.10 5.62 -14.63
N SER A 269 14.31 5.65 -14.10
CA SER A 269 15.22 4.51 -14.09
C SER A 269 15.10 3.80 -12.75
N LEU A 270 14.55 2.59 -12.76
CA LEU A 270 14.33 1.80 -11.56
C LEU A 270 15.47 0.80 -11.35
N SER A 271 15.89 0.62 -10.11
CA SER A 271 16.81 -0.44 -9.70
C SER A 271 16.11 -1.80 -9.54
N PRO A 272 16.87 -2.91 -9.44
CA PRO A 272 16.34 -4.17 -8.92
C PRO A 272 15.71 -4.02 -7.54
N VAL A 273 14.79 -4.94 -7.23
CA VAL A 273 14.05 -4.94 -5.96
C VAL A 273 14.98 -5.28 -4.79
N SER A 274 14.78 -4.59 -3.66
CA SER A 274 15.49 -4.86 -2.40
C SER A 274 15.26 -6.27 -1.86
N ALA A 275 15.97 -6.60 -0.77
CA ALA A 275 15.54 -7.71 0.08
C ALA A 275 14.10 -7.48 0.59
N LYS A 276 13.38 -8.58 0.81
CA LYS A 276 12.03 -8.56 1.40
C LYS A 276 12.12 -8.24 2.89
N SER A 277 11.20 -7.42 3.38
CA SER A 277 11.06 -7.18 4.82
C SER A 277 10.69 -8.48 5.55
N GLU A 278 10.82 -8.46 6.87
CA GLU A 278 10.09 -9.41 7.72
C GLU A 278 8.58 -9.31 7.47
N VAL A 279 7.87 -10.38 7.79
CA VAL A 279 6.40 -10.39 7.75
C VAL A 279 5.87 -9.71 9.01
N ILE A 280 4.88 -8.84 8.85
CA ILE A 280 4.20 -8.20 9.97
C ILE A 280 2.71 -8.54 9.96
N ASP A 281 2.21 -8.96 11.11
CA ASP A 281 0.79 -9.22 11.33
C ASP A 281 0.15 -7.96 11.91
N VAL A 282 -0.93 -7.50 11.29
CA VAL A 282 -1.70 -6.34 11.74
C VAL A 282 -3.19 -6.64 11.72
N ASP A 283 -3.92 -6.01 12.63
CA ASP A 283 -5.37 -6.10 12.70
C ASP A 283 -5.97 -4.70 12.90
N ASN A 284 -6.51 -4.15 11.82
CA ASN A 284 -7.10 -2.82 11.78
C ASN A 284 -6.12 -1.73 12.28
N GLN A 285 -4.89 -1.80 11.77
CA GLN A 285 -3.77 -0.92 12.12
C GLN A 285 -3.17 -0.28 10.87
N HIS A 286 -2.31 0.71 11.08
CA HIS A 286 -1.39 1.17 10.06
C HIS A 286 0.02 0.65 10.37
N ILE A 287 0.85 0.57 9.34
CA ILE A 287 2.24 0.10 9.47
C ILE A 287 3.16 1.30 9.30
N LYS A 288 4.03 1.51 10.26
CA LYS A 288 5.15 2.43 10.11
C LYS A 288 6.25 1.72 9.33
N VAL A 289 6.62 2.32 8.21
CA VAL A 289 7.62 1.79 7.30
C VAL A 289 8.79 2.76 7.27
N ASP A 290 9.96 2.27 7.66
CA ASP A 290 11.22 2.98 7.47
C ASP A 290 11.83 2.56 6.12
N PRO A 291 11.83 3.46 5.10
CA PRO A 291 12.45 3.17 3.83
C PRO A 291 13.98 3.19 4.02
N VAL A 292 14.59 1.99 4.08
CA VAL A 292 16.04 1.68 4.06
C VAL A 292 16.96 2.87 4.42
N THR A 293 17.60 2.79 5.59
CA THR A 293 18.32 3.88 6.30
C THR A 293 19.58 4.46 5.63
N GLU A 294 19.86 4.16 4.36
CA GLU A 294 21.01 4.75 3.67
C GLU A 294 20.60 6.02 2.93
N SER A 295 21.37 7.11 3.14
CA SER A 295 21.23 8.34 2.37
C SER A 295 21.22 7.99 0.88
N PHE A 296 20.28 8.59 0.13
CA PHE A 296 20.22 8.41 -1.33
C PHE A 296 21.61 8.43 -1.93
N VAL A 297 21.99 7.30 -2.55
CA VAL A 297 23.17 7.22 -3.39
C VAL A 297 23.06 8.26 -4.50
N VAL A 298 24.19 8.75 -4.99
CA VAL A 298 24.29 9.86 -5.96
C VAL A 298 23.44 9.61 -7.21
N GLU A 299 23.14 8.35 -7.50
CA GLU A 299 22.39 7.82 -8.63
C GLU A 299 20.88 7.61 -8.37
N ALA A 300 20.34 7.89 -7.18
CA ALA A 300 18.91 7.76 -6.87
C ALA A 300 18.34 9.04 -6.24
N ASP A 301 17.16 9.46 -6.68
CA ASP A 301 16.49 10.66 -6.16
C ASP A 301 15.23 10.30 -5.36
N GLU A 302 14.70 9.08 -5.56
CA GLU A 302 13.51 8.57 -4.91
C GLU A 302 13.66 7.08 -4.53
N THR A 303 12.87 6.64 -3.56
CA THR A 303 12.66 5.22 -3.25
C THR A 303 11.17 4.92 -3.32
N TRP A 304 10.81 3.94 -4.13
CA TRP A 304 9.43 3.47 -4.29
C TRP A 304 9.23 2.24 -3.41
N ILE A 305 8.13 2.25 -2.67
CA ILE A 305 7.79 1.19 -1.72
C ILE A 305 6.62 0.40 -2.27
N TYR A 306 6.77 -0.92 -2.20
CA TYR A 306 5.75 -1.87 -2.62
C TYR A 306 5.38 -2.80 -1.45
N ARG A 307 4.10 -3.14 -1.36
CA ARG A 307 3.53 -4.01 -0.33
C ARG A 307 2.75 -5.15 -0.96
N ARG A 308 2.69 -6.29 -0.29
CA ARG A 308 1.66 -7.30 -0.53
C ARG A 308 0.99 -7.73 0.76
N ASN A 309 -0.31 -8.02 0.70
CA ASN A 309 -0.99 -8.85 1.69
C ASN A 309 -0.78 -10.33 1.35
N LEU A 310 -0.07 -11.08 2.19
CA LEU A 310 0.24 -12.50 1.97
C LEU A 310 -0.99 -13.41 1.98
N ASP A 311 -2.10 -12.94 2.54
CA ASP A 311 -3.34 -13.72 2.66
C ASP A 311 -4.23 -13.58 1.43
N THR A 312 -4.17 -12.44 0.74
CA THR A 312 -5.11 -12.09 -0.35
C THR A 312 -4.43 -11.71 -1.66
N GLN A 313 -3.13 -11.38 -1.67
CA GLN A 313 -2.41 -10.82 -2.81
C GLN A 313 -1.11 -11.58 -3.10
N SER A 314 -0.94 -11.98 -4.37
CA SER A 314 0.33 -12.59 -4.82
C SER A 314 1.41 -11.56 -5.19
N PRO A 315 1.10 -10.51 -5.99
CA PRO A 315 2.08 -9.49 -6.38
C PRO A 315 2.35 -8.48 -5.26
N TYR A 316 3.48 -7.79 -5.36
CA TYR A 316 3.76 -6.58 -4.58
C TYR A 316 3.28 -5.36 -5.36
N TYR A 317 2.39 -4.60 -4.75
CA TYR A 317 1.76 -3.41 -5.31
C TYR A 317 2.41 -2.13 -4.79
N PHE A 318 2.50 -1.13 -5.65
CA PHE A 318 3.06 0.17 -5.33
C PHE A 318 2.18 0.89 -4.29
N ILE A 319 2.80 1.40 -3.22
CA ILE A 319 2.07 2.13 -2.15
C ILE A 319 2.59 3.54 -1.89
N ALA A 320 3.86 3.84 -2.16
CA ALA A 320 4.43 5.16 -1.84
C ALA A 320 5.69 5.51 -2.64
N ARG A 321 5.84 6.80 -3.01
CA ARG A 321 7.12 7.41 -3.41
C ARG A 321 7.75 8.13 -2.23
N ARG A 322 9.04 7.93 -2.00
CA ARG A 322 9.79 8.55 -0.90
C ARG A 322 10.95 9.37 -1.46
N PHE A 323 10.99 10.64 -1.06
CA PHE A 323 12.08 11.60 -1.37
C PHE A 323 13.01 11.82 -0.17
N ASN A 324 12.83 11.02 0.89
CA ASN A 324 13.61 11.04 2.12
C ASN A 324 13.70 9.61 2.68
N THR A 325 14.68 9.41 3.54
CA THR A 325 14.87 8.17 4.32
C THR A 325 14.05 8.20 5.62
N GLY A 326 13.01 9.03 5.69
CA GLY A 326 12.18 9.18 6.87
C GLY A 326 11.04 8.18 6.88
N GLU A 327 10.73 7.66 8.08
CA GLU A 327 9.54 6.85 8.33
C GLU A 327 8.30 7.45 7.68
N PHE A 328 7.44 6.59 7.15
CA PHE A 328 6.09 6.95 6.78
C PHE A 328 5.07 5.96 7.30
N ARG A 329 3.82 6.41 7.38
CA ARG A 329 2.69 5.59 7.76
C ARG A 329 2.05 5.06 6.51
N ASP A 330 2.00 3.74 6.39
CA ASP A 330 1.19 3.06 5.41
C ASP A 330 -0.16 2.69 6.02
N ASN A 331 -1.20 3.34 5.49
CA ASN A 331 -2.60 3.09 5.77
C ASN A 331 -3.43 2.90 4.49
N LEU A 332 -2.79 2.66 3.35
CA LEU A 332 -3.48 2.53 2.07
C LEU A 332 -4.27 1.20 2.06
N PRO A 333 -5.61 1.19 1.90
CA PRO A 333 -6.38 -0.05 1.82
C PRO A 333 -5.87 -0.99 0.73
N ASP A 334 -6.06 -2.30 0.90
CA ASP A 334 -5.58 -3.30 -0.07
C ASP A 334 -6.23 -3.16 -1.45
N ASP A 335 -7.50 -2.77 -1.51
CA ASP A 335 -8.21 -2.55 -2.77
C ASP A 335 -7.64 -1.33 -3.52
N ASP A 336 -7.35 -0.24 -2.80
CA ASP A 336 -6.73 0.96 -3.38
C ASP A 336 -5.30 0.68 -3.86
N ALA A 337 -4.56 -0.15 -3.12
CA ALA A 337 -3.25 -0.61 -3.54
C ALA A 337 -3.29 -1.46 -4.82
N VAL A 338 -4.41 -2.13 -5.16
CA VAL A 338 -4.56 -2.89 -6.41
C VAL A 338 -5.00 -2.01 -7.59
N VAL A 339 -5.74 -0.94 -7.31
CA VAL A 339 -6.13 0.05 -8.34
C VAL A 339 -4.93 0.87 -8.79
N GLY A 340 -4.03 1.19 -7.85
CA GLY A 340 -2.79 1.90 -8.11
C GLY A 340 -2.91 3.42 -8.06
N ALA A 341 -1.74 4.05 -7.99
CA ALA A 341 -1.66 5.50 -7.89
C ALA A 341 -1.90 6.13 -9.28
N PRO A 342 -2.83 7.10 -9.39
CA PRO A 342 -3.19 7.73 -10.67
C PRO A 342 -2.03 8.49 -11.34
N ASP A 343 -0.99 8.83 -10.57
CA ASP A 343 0.16 9.61 -11.02
C ASP A 343 1.37 8.74 -11.41
N LEU A 344 1.21 7.42 -11.54
CA LEU A 344 2.25 6.57 -12.11
C LEU A 344 2.30 6.76 -13.64
N PRO A 345 3.49 6.94 -14.24
CA PRO A 345 3.63 7.22 -15.68
C PRO A 345 3.19 6.07 -16.60
N ASP A 346 3.00 4.87 -16.05
CA ASP A 346 2.57 3.68 -16.76
C ASP A 346 2.02 2.62 -15.79
N PHE A 347 1.11 1.76 -16.26
CA PHE A 347 0.57 0.60 -15.53
C PHE A 347 1.66 -0.42 -15.16
N ASP A 348 2.76 -0.48 -15.93
CA ASP A 348 3.86 -1.44 -15.73
C ASP A 348 4.64 -1.23 -14.43
N HIS A 349 4.58 -0.03 -13.85
CA HIS A 349 5.28 0.28 -12.59
C HIS A 349 4.45 0.01 -11.33
N HIS A 350 3.19 -0.37 -11.52
CA HIS A 350 2.26 -0.62 -10.43
C HIS A 350 2.62 -1.86 -9.60
N LYS A 351 3.39 -2.80 -10.19
CA LYS A 351 3.86 -4.02 -9.52
C LYS A 351 5.39 -4.06 -9.49
N ALA A 352 5.96 -4.61 -8.42
CA ALA A 352 7.41 -4.80 -8.34
C ALA A 352 7.87 -5.91 -9.30
N ASN A 353 8.85 -5.62 -10.17
CA ASN A 353 9.48 -6.61 -11.05
C ASN A 353 10.70 -7.27 -10.37
N PHE A 354 10.53 -8.47 -9.82
CA PHE A 354 11.61 -9.24 -9.19
C PHE A 354 12.61 -9.84 -10.18
N PHE A 355 12.32 -9.80 -11.48
CA PHE A 355 13.23 -10.28 -12.52
C PHE A 355 14.16 -9.18 -13.05
N ARG A 356 13.97 -7.94 -12.59
CA ARG A 356 14.83 -6.82 -12.93
C ARG A 356 16.24 -7.03 -12.37
N ILE A 357 17.24 -6.92 -13.22
CA ILE A 357 18.66 -7.01 -12.87
C ILE A 357 19.42 -5.81 -13.44
N HIS A 358 20.60 -5.51 -12.92
CA HIS A 358 21.49 -4.55 -13.55
C HIS A 358 22.00 -5.05 -14.91
N PRO A 359 22.41 -4.13 -15.82
CA PRO A 359 23.16 -4.50 -17.01
C PRO A 359 24.39 -5.34 -16.64
N PRO A 360 24.81 -6.30 -17.49
CA PRO A 360 25.90 -7.22 -17.17
C PRO A 360 27.24 -6.49 -17.02
N ASP A 361 28.16 -7.02 -16.20
CA ASP A 361 29.49 -6.42 -15.97
C ASP A 361 30.47 -6.62 -17.12
N ASN A 362 30.20 -7.47 -18.10
CA ASN A 362 31.15 -7.87 -19.14
C ASN A 362 30.65 -7.51 -20.55
N ILE A 363 30.14 -6.28 -20.69
CA ILE A 363 29.63 -5.75 -21.96
C ILE A 363 30.77 -5.62 -22.97
N LEU A 364 30.61 -6.27 -24.12
CA LEU A 364 31.52 -6.19 -25.27
C LEU A 364 31.03 -5.17 -26.31
N MET A 365 29.71 -5.05 -26.47
CA MET A 365 29.11 -4.12 -27.42
C MET A 365 27.73 -3.68 -26.91
N MET A 366 27.36 -2.45 -27.25
CA MET A 366 26.02 -1.91 -27.05
C MET A 366 25.52 -1.37 -28.38
N GLU A 367 24.22 -1.46 -28.62
CA GLU A 367 23.59 -0.87 -29.80
C GLU A 367 22.56 0.17 -29.35
N SER A 368 22.36 1.18 -30.21
CA SER A 368 21.39 2.26 -29.99
C SER A 368 19.96 1.75 -29.82
N MET A 369 19.07 2.65 -29.38
CA MET A 369 17.68 2.34 -29.05
C MET A 369 16.96 1.49 -30.13
N TYR A 370 16.48 0.33 -29.73
CA TYR A 370 15.67 -0.61 -30.49
C TYR A 370 14.36 -0.82 -29.73
N TYR A 371 13.25 -0.29 -30.26
CA TYR A 371 11.93 -0.29 -29.61
C TYR A 371 11.97 0.10 -28.12
N GLU A 372 12.45 1.31 -27.85
CA GLU A 372 12.57 1.86 -26.49
C GLU A 372 13.56 1.15 -25.55
N ARG A 373 14.31 0.17 -26.06
CA ARG A 373 15.30 -0.62 -25.30
C ARG A 373 16.71 -0.50 -25.87
N ILE A 374 17.70 -0.85 -25.07
CA ILE A 374 19.11 -0.95 -25.47
C ILE A 374 19.54 -2.40 -25.39
N SER A 375 20.36 -2.84 -26.33
CA SER A 375 20.97 -4.16 -26.26
C SER A 375 22.35 -4.09 -25.61
N TYR A 376 22.59 -4.91 -24.59
CA TYR A 376 23.91 -5.13 -24.00
C TYR A 376 24.40 -6.52 -24.37
N MET A 377 25.45 -6.60 -25.18
CA MET A 377 26.00 -7.86 -25.65
C MET A 377 27.21 -8.27 -24.81
N THR A 378 27.18 -9.46 -24.25
CA THR A 378 28.34 -10.15 -23.64
C THR A 378 28.89 -11.18 -24.63
N ALA A 379 29.95 -11.90 -24.24
CA ALA A 379 30.55 -12.94 -25.10
C ALA A 379 29.59 -14.09 -25.47
N ASP A 380 28.51 -14.27 -24.71
CA ASP A 380 27.60 -15.41 -24.81
C ASP A 380 26.12 -15.04 -24.84
N LYS A 381 25.76 -13.83 -24.38
CA LYS A 381 24.36 -13.42 -24.23
C LYS A 381 24.11 -12.05 -24.84
N LEU A 382 22.86 -11.83 -25.24
CA LEU A 382 22.33 -10.51 -25.55
C LEU A 382 21.23 -10.18 -24.54
N TYR A 383 21.49 -9.15 -23.74
CA TYR A 383 20.53 -8.60 -22.79
C TYR A 383 19.80 -7.44 -23.44
N MET A 384 18.50 -7.32 -23.20
CA MET A 384 17.73 -6.14 -23.56
C MET A 384 17.39 -5.37 -22.29
N SER A 385 17.58 -4.05 -22.32
CA SER A 385 17.12 -3.17 -21.25
C SER A 385 15.61 -3.26 -21.09
N GLU A 386 15.08 -2.88 -19.94
CA GLU A 386 13.64 -2.56 -19.82
C GLU A 386 13.28 -1.38 -20.75
N PRO A 387 12.02 -1.27 -21.23
CA PRO A 387 11.60 -0.13 -22.04
C PRO A 387 11.83 1.16 -21.26
N LYS A 388 12.45 2.16 -21.88
CA LYS A 388 12.72 3.47 -21.27
C LYS A 388 13.58 3.44 -19.98
N ASN A 389 14.24 2.32 -19.67
CA ASN A 389 15.12 2.19 -18.52
C ASN A 389 16.45 1.53 -18.92
N VAL A 390 17.48 2.34 -19.14
CA VAL A 390 18.84 1.89 -19.50
C VAL A 390 19.62 1.29 -18.33
N ASP A 391 19.10 1.43 -17.11
CA ASP A 391 19.76 1.03 -15.89
C ASP A 391 19.38 -0.39 -15.44
N SER A 392 18.51 -1.06 -16.20
CA SER A 392 18.09 -2.41 -15.87
C SER A 392 17.72 -3.25 -17.09
N CYS A 393 17.81 -4.56 -16.91
CA CYS A 393 17.37 -5.58 -17.86
C CYS A 393 16.36 -6.50 -17.15
N ASP A 394 15.49 -7.15 -17.91
CA ASP A 394 14.68 -8.26 -17.38
C ASP A 394 15.40 -9.59 -17.59
N SER A 395 15.73 -10.26 -16.49
CA SER A 395 16.46 -11.54 -16.52
C SER A 395 15.70 -12.69 -17.20
N ARG A 396 14.38 -12.56 -17.42
CA ARG A 396 13.59 -13.53 -18.19
C ARG A 396 13.80 -13.40 -19.69
N HIS A 397 14.22 -12.22 -20.16
CA HIS A 397 14.31 -11.88 -21.58
C HIS A 397 15.77 -11.68 -22.00
N VAL A 398 16.56 -12.74 -21.83
CA VAL A 398 17.97 -12.79 -22.22
C VAL A 398 18.12 -13.78 -23.36
N PHE A 399 18.71 -13.34 -24.46
CA PHE A 399 18.85 -14.15 -25.67
C PHE A 399 20.20 -14.85 -25.67
N ASP A 400 20.14 -16.18 -25.76
CA ASP A 400 21.29 -17.01 -26.12
C ASP A 400 21.29 -17.19 -27.64
N ALA A 401 22.34 -16.68 -28.32
CA ALA A 401 22.45 -16.79 -29.78
C ALA A 401 22.53 -18.26 -30.26
N SER A 402 23.10 -19.11 -29.41
CA SER A 402 23.36 -20.52 -29.71
C SER A 402 23.40 -21.35 -28.44
N GLY A 403 22.91 -22.59 -28.52
CA GLY A 403 23.07 -23.58 -27.46
C GLY A 403 24.49 -24.16 -27.35
N ALA A 404 25.37 -23.85 -28.31
CA ALA A 404 26.74 -24.34 -28.33
C ALA A 404 27.66 -23.43 -27.48
N ARG A 405 28.23 -23.99 -26.40
CA ARG A 405 29.13 -23.25 -25.48
C ARG A 405 30.38 -22.64 -26.16
N SER A 406 30.78 -23.18 -27.30
CA SER A 406 31.94 -22.72 -28.08
C SER A 406 31.63 -21.52 -28.96
N GLU A 407 30.37 -21.25 -29.26
CA GLU A 407 29.96 -20.11 -30.06
C GLU A 407 29.96 -18.84 -29.21
N LYS A 408 30.57 -17.77 -29.73
CA LYS A 408 30.70 -16.49 -29.03
C LYS A 408 30.13 -15.36 -29.86
N ASN A 409 29.44 -14.44 -29.19
CA ASN A 409 28.97 -13.20 -29.80
C ASN A 409 30.16 -12.30 -30.08
N LEU A 410 30.20 -11.72 -31.28
CA LEU A 410 31.28 -10.86 -31.74
C LEU A 410 30.81 -9.41 -31.91
N TRP A 411 29.61 -9.22 -32.44
CA TRP A 411 29.02 -7.90 -32.66
C TRP A 411 27.50 -7.99 -32.72
N VAL A 412 26.84 -6.89 -32.33
CA VAL A 412 25.41 -6.66 -32.52
C VAL A 412 25.22 -5.39 -33.34
N HIS A 413 24.30 -5.39 -34.29
CA HIS A 413 24.03 -4.19 -35.08
C HIS A 413 22.54 -4.03 -35.39
N LYS A 414 22.05 -2.79 -35.24
CA LYS A 414 20.68 -2.45 -35.59
C LYS A 414 20.55 -2.26 -37.10
N LEU A 415 19.60 -2.96 -37.72
CA LEU A 415 19.25 -2.75 -39.12
C LEU A 415 18.38 -1.49 -39.27
N PRO A 416 18.49 -0.77 -40.41
CA PRO A 416 17.50 0.23 -40.78
C PRO A 416 16.12 -0.43 -40.92
N GLY A 417 15.29 -0.34 -39.86
CA GLY A 417 14.04 -1.09 -39.75
C GLY A 417 13.84 -1.73 -38.37
N THR A 418 13.25 -2.92 -38.35
CA THR A 418 12.72 -3.60 -37.14
C THR A 418 13.51 -4.86 -36.76
N GLY A 419 14.84 -4.86 -36.95
CA GLY A 419 15.66 -6.02 -36.58
C GLY A 419 17.05 -5.68 -36.04
N LEU A 420 17.60 -6.61 -35.26
CA LEU A 420 18.98 -6.64 -34.81
C LEU A 420 19.70 -7.81 -35.48
N LEU A 421 20.90 -7.58 -36.00
CA LEU A 421 21.81 -8.64 -36.40
C LEU A 421 22.74 -8.96 -35.24
N LEU A 422 22.89 -10.24 -34.93
CA LEU A 422 23.85 -10.74 -33.96
C LEU A 422 24.84 -11.64 -34.68
N GLY A 423 26.06 -11.14 -34.87
CA GLY A 423 27.15 -11.91 -35.45
C GLY A 423 27.90 -12.69 -34.38
N THR A 424 28.08 -13.99 -34.62
CA THR A 424 28.84 -14.88 -33.75
C THR A 424 30.09 -15.39 -34.46
N THR A 425 30.87 -16.24 -33.78
CA THR A 425 32.00 -16.96 -34.39
C THR A 425 31.59 -17.95 -35.48
N ASN A 426 30.31 -18.32 -35.57
CA ASN A 426 29.82 -19.33 -36.49
C ASN A 426 28.87 -18.74 -37.55
N GLU A 427 27.88 -17.96 -37.12
CA GLU A 427 26.76 -17.51 -37.96
C GLU A 427 26.40 -16.05 -37.68
N ILE A 428 25.43 -15.54 -38.45
CA ILE A 428 24.79 -14.24 -38.22
C ILE A 428 23.30 -14.51 -38.04
N TYR A 429 22.76 -14.20 -36.87
CA TYR A 429 21.35 -14.35 -36.55
C TYR A 429 20.63 -13.01 -36.74
N GLU A 430 19.42 -13.05 -37.28
CA GLU A 430 18.53 -11.88 -37.32
C GLU A 430 17.46 -12.03 -36.25
N LEU A 431 17.45 -11.11 -35.30
CA LEU A 431 16.42 -10.97 -34.29
C LEU A 431 15.39 -9.95 -34.79
N ARG A 432 14.15 -10.40 -34.95
CA ARG A 432 12.99 -9.57 -35.32
C ARG A 432 11.96 -9.66 -34.20
N GLY A 433 11.23 -8.58 -34.02
CA GLY A 433 10.22 -8.47 -32.97
C GLY A 433 10.17 -7.03 -32.46
N THR A 434 9.10 -6.68 -31.75
CA THR A 434 8.99 -5.36 -31.15
C THR A 434 9.65 -5.28 -29.78
N GLY A 435 10.03 -6.40 -29.16
CA GLY A 435 10.55 -6.41 -27.79
C GLY A 435 9.49 -5.99 -26.77
N ASN A 436 8.21 -5.95 -27.16
CA ASN A 436 7.10 -5.72 -26.25
C ASN A 436 6.89 -6.98 -25.42
N ILE A 437 6.57 -6.80 -24.14
CA ILE A 437 6.20 -7.91 -23.26
C ILE A 437 4.68 -8.02 -23.30
N PHE A 438 4.16 -9.20 -23.64
CA PHE A 438 2.74 -9.49 -23.63
C PHE A 438 2.24 -9.74 -22.19
N GLU A 439 0.92 -9.70 -21.99
CA GLU A 439 0.31 -9.91 -20.67
C GLU A 439 0.65 -11.28 -20.05
N ASP A 440 0.95 -12.28 -20.87
CA ASP A 440 1.39 -13.61 -20.43
C ASP A 440 2.86 -13.66 -20.02
N GLY A 441 3.58 -12.54 -20.13
CA GLY A 441 4.98 -12.40 -19.80
C GLY A 441 5.93 -12.93 -20.89
N SER A 442 5.44 -13.27 -22.08
CA SER A 442 6.30 -13.54 -23.23
C SER A 442 6.76 -12.24 -23.90
N ILE A 443 7.89 -12.28 -24.61
CA ILE A 443 8.42 -11.13 -25.36
C ILE A 443 8.26 -11.38 -26.86
N ASP A 444 7.81 -10.37 -27.60
CA ASP A 444 7.68 -10.36 -29.06
C ASP A 444 9.02 -10.26 -29.80
#